data_AF-A0A9D6JBN4-F1
#
_entry.id   AF-A0A9D6JBN4-F1
#
_cell.length_a   1.000
_cell.length_b   1.000
_cell.length_c   1.000
_cell.angle_alpha   90.00
_cell.angle_beta   90.00
_cell.angle_gamma   90.00
#
_symmetry.space_group_name_H-M   'P 1'
#
loop_
_entity.id
_entity.type
_entity.pdbx_description
1 polymer ?
#
loop_
_entity_poly.entity_id
_entity_poly.type
_entity_poly.pdbx_seq_one_letter_code
_entity_poly.pdbx_strand_id
1 'polypeptide(L)'
;IGILRALGARRSSIATLFLSQGCVIGLMGIGFGLAGGWLVILNLNGLAKWLERTFGWSLFPPTIYYLDHIPTQINPFDVIGVVTATFLLAMLAGTYAAVRAARLSPVDALRYE
;
A
#
# COMPACT_ATOMS: atom_id res chain seq x y z
N ILE A 1 1.63 13.02 -20.29
CA ILE A 1 1.77 14.44 -19.84
C ILE A 1 2.13 15.35 -21.02
N GLY A 2 3.19 15.03 -21.80
CA GLY A 2 3.58 15.82 -22.98
C GLY A 2 2.46 16.01 -24.01
N ILE A 3 1.76 14.93 -24.39
CA ILE A 3 0.64 14.98 -25.35
C ILE A 3 -0.54 15.80 -24.80
N LEU A 4 -0.98 15.57 -23.55
CA LEU A 4 -2.05 16.35 -22.92
C LEU A 4 -1.71 17.85 -22.83
N ARG A 5 -0.44 18.19 -22.58
CA ARG A 5 0.06 19.58 -22.60
C ARG A 5 0.06 20.17 -24.01
N ALA A 6 0.41 19.39 -25.03
CA ALA A 6 0.38 19.80 -26.42
C ALA A 6 -1.06 20.04 -26.91
N LEU A 7 -2.03 19.28 -26.40
CA LEU A 7 -3.47 19.46 -26.65
C LEU A 7 -4.12 20.60 -25.85
N GLY A 8 -3.33 21.40 -25.11
CA GLY A 8 -3.82 22.58 -24.39
C GLY A 8 -4.40 22.31 -22.99
N ALA A 9 -4.21 21.12 -22.42
CA ALA A 9 -4.70 20.83 -21.08
C ALA A 9 -4.04 21.73 -20.02
N ARG A 10 -4.86 22.35 -19.17
CA ARG A 10 -4.41 23.22 -18.08
C ARG A 10 -3.63 22.41 -17.03
N ARG A 11 -2.60 23.01 -16.44
CA ARG A 11 -1.77 22.38 -15.38
C ARG A 11 -2.61 21.84 -14.21
N SER A 12 -3.72 22.50 -13.89
CA SER A 12 -4.68 22.07 -12.87
C SER A 12 -5.35 20.74 -13.23
N SER A 13 -5.77 20.56 -14.49
CA SER A 13 -6.44 19.32 -14.93
C SER A 13 -5.52 18.11 -14.84
N ILE A 14 -4.24 18.29 -15.16
CA ILE A 14 -3.22 17.23 -15.03
C ILE A 14 -2.98 16.90 -13.56
N ALA A 15 -2.85 17.91 -12.70
CA ALA A 15 -2.69 17.70 -11.26
C ALA A 15 -3.89 16.96 -10.65
N THR A 16 -5.12 17.35 -10.98
CA THR A 16 -6.35 16.68 -10.51
C THR A 16 -6.42 15.23 -10.98
N LEU A 17 -6.00 14.93 -12.21
CA LEU A 17 -6.00 13.56 -12.75
C LEU A 17 -4.98 12.67 -12.03
N PHE A 18 -3.80 13.19 -11.68
CA PHE A 18 -2.83 12.45 -10.87
C PHE A 18 -3.28 12.28 -9.42
N LEU A 19 -3.90 13.30 -8.83
CA LEU A 19 -4.46 13.23 -7.48
C LEU A 19 -5.59 12.19 -7.40
N SER A 20 -6.49 12.15 -8.38
CA SER A 20 -7.58 11.18 -8.41
C SER A 20 -7.05 9.75 -8.59
N GLN A 21 -6.10 9.53 -9.50
CA GLN A 21 -5.45 8.24 -9.68
C GLN A 21 -4.72 7.79 -8.40
N GLY A 22 -3.97 8.69 -7.76
CA GLY A 22 -3.30 8.40 -6.49
C GLY A 22 -4.28 8.04 -5.38
N CYS A 23 -5.42 8.71 -5.30
CA CYS A 23 -6.48 8.42 -4.35
C CYS A 23 -7.09 7.03 -4.58
N VAL A 24 -7.39 6.68 -5.83
CA VAL A 24 -7.93 5.35 -6.19
C VAL A 24 -6.95 4.23 -5.82
N ILE A 25 -5.68 4.39 -6.18
CA ILE A 25 -4.63 3.41 -5.87
C ILE A 25 -4.44 3.30 -4.36
N GLY A 26 -4.43 4.42 -3.64
CA GLY A 26 -4.32 4.45 -2.18
C GLY A 26 -5.47 3.71 -1.49
N LEU A 27 -6.72 3.98 -1.90
CA LEU A 27 -7.90 3.30 -1.36
C LEU A 27 -7.90 1.80 -1.66
N MET A 28 -7.55 1.41 -2.89
CA MET A 28 -7.41 -0.01 -3.25
C MET A 28 -6.31 -0.69 -2.42
N GLY A 29 -5.15 -0.05 -2.25
CA GLY A 29 -4.05 -0.57 -1.46
C GLY A 29 -4.42 -0.79 0.01
N ILE A 30 -5.12 0.16 0.62
CA ILE A 30 -5.64 0.02 1.99
C ILE A 30 -6.63 -1.14 2.08
N GLY A 31 -7.57 -1.23 1.14
CA GLY A 31 -8.55 -2.32 1.10
C GLY A 31 -7.91 -3.70 0.98
N PHE A 32 -6.97 -3.87 0.03
CA PHE A 32 -6.23 -5.12 -0.13
C PHE A 32 -5.32 -5.43 1.06
N GLY A 33 -4.68 -4.41 1.64
CA GLY A 33 -3.83 -4.56 2.82
C GLY A 33 -4.62 -5.03 4.04
N LEU A 34 -5.79 -4.44 4.30
CA LEU A 34 -6.69 -4.85 5.38
C LEU A 34 -7.24 -6.25 5.16
N ALA A 35 -7.72 -6.56 3.95
CA ALA A 35 -8.24 -7.88 3.62
C ALA A 35 -7.16 -8.96 3.74
N GLY A 36 -5.96 -8.68 3.22
CA GLY A 36 -4.81 -9.58 3.32
C GLY A 36 -4.36 -9.78 4.77
N GLY A 37 -4.22 -8.70 5.53
CA GLY A 37 -3.86 -8.75 6.95
C GLY A 37 -4.89 -9.55 7.77
N TRP A 38 -6.17 -9.31 7.54
CA TRP A 38 -7.25 -10.05 8.19
C TRP A 38 -7.19 -11.55 7.87
N LEU A 39 -6.97 -11.89 6.59
CA LEU A 39 -6.87 -13.28 6.14
C LEU A 39 -5.65 -13.99 6.75
N VAL A 40 -4.52 -13.29 6.88
CA VAL A 40 -3.32 -13.80 7.55
C VAL A 40 -3.59 -14.04 9.04
N ILE A 41 -4.28 -13.14 9.73
CA ILE A 41 -4.60 -13.32 11.15
C ILE A 41 -5.51 -14.54 11.38
N LEU A 42 -6.54 -14.73 10.54
CA LEU A 42 -7.42 -15.90 10.62
C LEU A 42 -6.68 -17.21 10.33
N ASN A 43 -5.69 -17.19 9.44
CA ASN A 43 -4.93 -18.36 9.02
C ASN A 43 -3.55 -18.45 9.68
N LEU A 44 -3.29 -17.69 10.75
CA LEU A 44 -1.95 -17.57 11.33
C LEU A 44 -1.40 -18.93 11.79
N ASN A 45 -2.23 -19.73 12.45
CA ASN A 45 -1.87 -21.08 12.88
C ASN A 45 -1.65 -22.03 11.69
N GLY A 46 -2.40 -21.86 10.60
CA GLY A 46 -2.23 -22.64 9.37
C GLY A 46 -0.92 -22.28 8.66
N LEU A 47 -0.59 -20.98 8.60
CA LEU A 47 0.65 -20.46 8.03
C LEU A 47 1.86 -20.92 8.86
N ALA A 48 1.78 -20.86 10.18
CA ALA A 48 2.83 -21.34 11.08
C ALA A 48 3.11 -22.84 10.88
N LYS A 49 2.07 -23.68 10.85
CA LYS A 49 2.22 -25.13 10.59
C LYS A 49 2.77 -25.43 9.20
N TRP A 50 2.41 -24.63 8.20
CA TRP A 50 2.95 -24.77 6.84
C TRP A 50 4.45 -24.41 6.82
N LEU A 51 4.85 -23.30 7.45
CA LEU A 51 6.26 -22.92 7.58
C LEU A 51 7.07 -23.97 8.33
N GLU A 52 6.56 -24.53 9.44
CA GLU A 52 7.24 -25.59 10.19
C GLU A 52 7.48 -26.85 9.34
N ARG A 53 6.50 -27.25 8.51
CA ARG A 53 6.64 -28.37 7.58
C ARG A 53 7.66 -28.12 6.48
N THR A 54 7.76 -26.88 5.99
CA THR A 54 8.66 -26.52 4.89
C THR A 54 10.10 -26.27 5.36
N PHE A 55 10.29 -25.64 6.52
CA PHE A 55 11.61 -25.29 7.05
C PHE A 55 12.19 -26.33 8.01
N GLY A 56 11.39 -27.29 8.49
CA GLY A 56 11.86 -28.37 9.37
C GLY A 56 12.31 -27.92 10.77
N TRP A 57 12.17 -26.64 11.09
CA TRP A 57 12.40 -26.05 12.41
C TRP A 57 11.06 -25.77 13.06
N SER A 58 10.85 -26.29 14.28
CA SER A 58 9.71 -25.87 15.09
C SER A 58 9.96 -24.43 15.52
N LEU A 59 9.28 -23.50 14.85
CA LEU A 59 9.36 -22.07 15.15
C LEU A 59 8.88 -21.80 16.58
N PHE A 60 8.01 -22.66 17.12
CA PHE A 60 7.53 -22.61 18.50
C PHE A 60 7.34 -24.03 19.07
N PRO A 61 8.38 -24.63 19.70
CA PRO A 61 8.23 -25.91 20.37
C PRO A 61 7.20 -25.77 21.51
N PRO A 62 6.06 -26.49 21.49
CA PRO A 62 5.01 -26.39 22.51
C PRO A 62 5.56 -26.67 23.92
N THR A 63 6.63 -27.45 24.01
CA THR A 63 7.34 -27.85 25.22
C THR A 63 8.11 -26.72 25.92
N ILE A 64 8.48 -25.64 25.22
CA ILE A 64 9.24 -24.52 25.81
C ILE A 64 8.34 -23.30 26.03
N TYR A 65 7.34 -23.09 25.16
CA TYR A 65 6.49 -21.90 25.19
C TYR A 65 5.09 -22.12 25.76
N TYR A 66 4.63 -23.36 25.98
CA TYR A 66 3.27 -23.67 26.47
C TYR A 66 2.14 -22.90 25.75
N LEU A 67 2.39 -22.50 24.49
CA LEU A 67 1.45 -21.78 23.65
C LEU A 67 0.85 -22.78 22.67
N ASP A 68 -0.31 -23.35 23.02
CA ASP A 68 -1.08 -24.22 22.11
C ASP A 68 -1.59 -23.46 20.86
N HIS A 69 -1.58 -22.13 20.90
CA HIS A 69 -2.08 -21.22 19.87
C HIS A 69 -1.47 -19.83 20.11
N ILE A 70 -1.09 -19.12 19.05
CA ILE A 70 -0.70 -17.72 19.16
C ILE A 70 -1.98 -16.91 19.40
N PRO A 71 -2.18 -16.27 20.57
CA PRO A 71 -3.35 -15.45 20.80
C PRO A 71 -3.27 -14.22 19.90
N THR A 72 -4.09 -14.19 18.85
CA THR A 72 -4.18 -13.05 17.93
C THR A 72 -5.06 -11.97 18.53
N GLN A 73 -4.48 -11.10 19.35
CA GLN A 73 -5.18 -9.93 19.87
C GLN A 73 -5.12 -8.81 18.84
N ILE A 74 -6.25 -8.55 18.18
CA ILE A 74 -6.40 -7.41 17.27
C ILE A 74 -6.86 -6.22 18.11
N ASN A 75 -6.01 -5.21 18.25
CA ASN A 75 -6.40 -3.94 18.83
C ASN A 75 -6.96 -3.02 17.72
N PRO A 76 -8.24 -2.61 17.77
CA PRO A 76 -8.81 -1.73 16.77
C PRO A 76 -8.09 -0.37 16.68
N PHE A 77 -7.48 0.11 17.77
CA PHE A 77 -6.69 1.34 17.74
C PHE A 77 -5.45 1.22 16.84
N ASP A 78 -4.77 0.08 16.88
CA ASP A 78 -3.59 -0.16 16.04
C ASP A 78 -3.99 -0.24 14.56
N VAL A 79 -5.12 -0.90 14.26
CA VAL A 79 -5.66 -0.98 12.90
C VAL A 79 -6.02 0.41 12.37
N ILE A 80 -6.74 1.22 13.15
CA ILE A 80 -7.10 2.59 12.76
C ILE A 80 -5.83 3.44 12.57
N GLY A 81 -4.84 3.29 13.45
CA GLY A 81 -3.56 3.99 13.35
C GLY A 81 -2.82 3.66 12.06
N VAL A 82 -2.70 2.37 11.71
CA VAL A 82 -2.06 1.91 10.48
C VAL A 82 -2.83 2.38 9.24
N VAL A 83 -4.16 2.29 9.24
CA VAL A 83 -5.01 2.76 8.11
C VAL A 83 -4.83 4.25 7.91
N THR A 84 -4.87 5.04 8.98
CA THR A 84 -4.73 6.49 8.93
C THR A 84 -3.33 6.89 8.45
N ALA A 85 -2.28 6.27 9.01
CA ALA A 85 -0.90 6.51 8.59
C ALA A 85 -0.69 6.15 7.12
N THR A 86 -1.21 5.00 6.68
CA THR A 86 -1.12 4.56 5.28
C THR A 86 -1.87 5.50 4.34
N PHE A 87 -3.06 5.95 4.73
CA PHE A 87 -3.84 6.93 3.96
C PHE A 87 -3.10 8.27 3.83
N LEU A 88 -2.53 8.78 4.92
CA LEU A 88 -1.73 10.00 4.89
C LEU A 88 -0.49 9.85 4.01
N LEU A 89 0.23 8.73 4.12
CA LEU A 89 1.38 8.45 3.26
C LEU A 89 0.98 8.34 1.78
N ALA A 90 -0.13 7.69 1.47
CA ALA A 90 -0.66 7.59 0.12
C ALA A 90 -1.07 8.98 -0.44
N MET A 91 -1.73 9.81 0.37
CA MET A 91 -2.05 11.19 0.00
C MET A 91 -0.78 12.02 -0.23
N LEU A 92 0.22 11.92 0.65
CA LEU A 92 1.49 12.64 0.52
C LEU A 92 2.25 12.21 -0.74
N ALA A 93 2.34 10.91 -1.00
CA ALA A 93 2.95 10.37 -2.21
C ALA A 93 2.20 10.79 -3.48
N GLY A 94 0.87 10.74 -3.47
CA GLY A 94 0.02 11.18 -4.59
C GLY A 94 0.17 12.68 -4.86
N THR A 95 0.21 13.49 -3.82
CA THR A 95 0.42 14.94 -3.92
C THR A 95 1.82 15.26 -4.45
N TYR A 96 2.85 14.55 -3.96
CA TYR A 96 4.22 14.68 -4.47
C TYR A 96 4.31 14.31 -5.96
N ALA A 97 3.71 13.19 -6.36
CA ALA A 97 3.66 12.77 -7.76
C ALA A 97 2.92 13.80 -8.64
N ALA A 98 1.80 14.36 -8.17
CA ALA A 98 1.05 15.39 -8.89
C ALA A 98 1.85 16.68 -9.07
N VAL A 99 2.54 17.13 -8.02
CA VAL A 99 3.42 18.32 -8.08
C VAL A 99 4.60 18.06 -9.02
N ARG A 100 5.21 16.87 -8.96
CA ARG A 100 6.31 16.48 -9.85
C ARG A 100 5.86 16.38 -11.31
N ALA A 101 4.68 15.81 -11.57
CA ALA A 101 4.08 15.72 -12.89
C ALA A 101 3.74 17.10 -13.49
N ALA A 102 3.26 18.03 -12.67
CA ALA A 102 2.96 19.41 -13.11
C ALA A 102 4.21 20.24 -13.42
N ARG A 103 5.36 19.91 -12.80
CA ARG A 103 6.65 20.56 -13.02
C ARG A 103 7.43 20.00 -14.22
N LEU A 104 7.03 18.87 -14.79
CA LEU A 104 7.62 18.37 -16.03
C LEU A 104 7.30 19.34 -17.19
N SER A 105 8.37 19.95 -17.70
CA SER A 105 8.38 20.80 -18.88
C SER A 105 7.99 19.95 -20.10
N PRO A 106 7.13 20.43 -21.02
CA PRO A 106 6.77 19.71 -22.24
C PRO A 106 7.90 19.75 -23.29
N VAL A 107 8.92 20.58 -23.06
CA VAL A 107 9.98 20.87 -24.06
C VAL A 107 11.00 19.73 -24.18
N ASP A 108 11.16 18.89 -23.16
CA ASP A 108 12.08 17.73 -23.25
C ASP A 108 11.45 16.51 -23.94
N ALA A 109 10.13 16.48 -24.13
CA ALA A 109 9.44 15.37 -24.80
C ALA A 109 9.56 15.42 -26.34
N LEU A 110 9.91 16.57 -26.90
CA LEU A 110 10.11 16.79 -28.35
C LEU A 110 11.60 16.79 -28.75
N ARG A 111 12.53 16.76 -27.78
CA ARG A 111 13.98 16.80 -28.03
C ARG A 111 14.63 15.41 -28.12
N TYR A 112 13.83 14.36 -27.98
CA TYR A 112 14.24 12.96 -28.03
C TYR A 112 13.48 12.14 -29.09
N GLU A 113 12.82 12.82 -30.03
CA GLU A 113 12.51 12.25 -31.35
C GLU A 113 13.63 12.63 -32.33
#